data_AF-X1BX71-F1
#
_entry.id   AF-X1BX71-F1
#
_cell.length_a   1.000
_cell.length_b   1.000
_cell.length_c   1.000
_cell.angle_alpha   90.00
_cell.angle_beta   90.00
_cell.angle_gamma   90.00
#
_symmetry.space_group_name_H-M   'P 1'
#
loop_
_entity.id
_entity.type
_entity.pdbx_description
1 polymer ?
#
loop_
_entity_poly.entity_id
_entity_poly.type
_entity_poly.pdbx_seq_one_letter_code
_entity_poly.pdbx_strand_id
1 'polypeptide(L)'
;MEFSQHNDKTALFENRKLFLRFNQRKIDQALKVFSEPVRTVFLTIPRLLHVNQKGLPGYVEGDPPCGIYNYTIDRQAQFSGERLFPDHVIRRAENLKPAIQSLMLVGSMGS
;
A
#
# COMPACT_ATOMS: atom_id res chain seq x y z
N MET A 1 27.28 -28.90 19.06
CA MET A 1 27.06 -28.20 17.78
C MET A 1 26.25 -26.96 18.12
N GLU A 2 26.93 -25.86 18.44
CA GLU A 2 26.28 -24.60 18.81
C GLU A 2 25.64 -24.01 17.56
N PHE A 3 24.31 -23.86 17.58
CA PHE A 3 23.61 -23.12 16.55
C PHE A 3 23.95 -21.63 16.70
N SER A 4 24.52 -21.08 15.64
CA SER A 4 25.01 -19.72 15.49
C SER A 4 23.89 -18.67 15.62
N GLN A 5 23.45 -18.41 16.85
CA GLN A 5 22.35 -17.47 17.17
C GLN A 5 22.64 -16.00 16.76
N HIS A 6 23.88 -15.69 16.39
CA HIS A 6 24.30 -14.36 15.92
C HIS A 6 24.01 -14.11 14.43
N ASN A 7 23.75 -15.14 13.62
CA ASN A 7 23.62 -15.01 12.16
C ASN A 7 22.19 -14.64 11.69
N ASP A 8 21.17 -14.94 12.48
CA ASP A 8 19.77 -14.82 12.05
C ASP A 8 19.25 -13.38 12.03
N LYS A 9 19.65 -12.54 12.99
CA LYS A 9 19.18 -11.14 13.06
C LYS A 9 19.72 -10.30 11.90
N THR A 10 20.99 -10.47 11.59
CA THR A 10 21.64 -9.77 10.47
C THR A 10 21.07 -10.24 9.15
N ALA A 11 20.89 -11.55 8.96
CA ALA A 11 20.26 -12.10 7.77
C ALA A 11 18.81 -11.60 7.61
N LEU A 12 18.02 -11.58 8.68
CA LEU A 12 16.64 -11.07 8.64
C LEU A 12 16.60 -9.58 8.29
N PHE A 13 17.48 -8.77 8.87
CA PHE A 13 17.58 -7.34 8.56
C PHE A 13 17.93 -7.10 7.08
N GLU A 14 18.92 -7.80 6.55
CA GLU A 14 19.32 -7.68 5.15
C GLU A 14 18.24 -8.19 4.20
N ASN A 15 17.60 -9.32 4.50
CA ASN A 15 16.47 -9.83 3.73
C ASN A 15 15.33 -8.83 3.67
N ARG A 16 14.99 -8.20 4.82
CA ARG A 16 13.96 -7.14 4.87
C ARG A 16 14.36 -5.96 3.99
N LYS A 17 15.61 -5.51 4.05
CA LYS A 17 16.11 -4.38 3.25
C LYS A 17 16.03 -4.68 1.75
N LEU A 18 16.47 -5.86 1.34
CA LEU A 18 16.42 -6.31 -0.06
C LEU A 18 14.98 -6.45 -0.55
N PHE A 19 14.11 -7.04 0.26
CA PHE A 19 12.68 -7.19 -0.04
C PHE A 19 12.01 -5.84 -0.24
N LEU A 20 12.22 -4.87 0.65
CA LEU A 20 11.64 -3.53 0.51
C LEU A 20 12.15 -2.81 -0.75
N ARG A 21 13.46 -2.89 -1.02
CA ARG A 21 14.06 -2.29 -2.22
C ARG A 21 13.51 -2.91 -3.51
N PHE A 22 13.31 -4.22 -3.53
CA PHE A 22 12.74 -4.92 -4.67
C PHE A 22 11.28 -4.52 -4.91
N ASN A 23 10.45 -4.50 -3.87
CA ASN A 23 9.05 -4.09 -3.99
C ASN A 23 8.91 -2.62 -4.43
N GLN A 24 9.76 -1.72 -3.92
CA GLN A 24 9.76 -0.33 -4.38
C GLN A 24 10.09 -0.23 -5.87
N ARG A 25 11.11 -0.95 -6.34
CA ARG A 25 11.46 -0.98 -7.76
C ARG A 25 10.32 -1.48 -8.65
N LYS A 26 9.58 -2.50 -8.21
CA LYS A 26 8.38 -2.98 -8.93
C LYS A 26 7.36 -1.87 -9.07
N ILE A 27 7.07 -1.13 -7.99
CA ILE A 27 6.13 -0.01 -8.02
C ILE A 27 6.64 1.08 -8.99
N ASP A 28 7.92 1.46 -8.89
CA ASP A 28 8.50 2.49 -9.77
C ASP A 28 8.43 2.11 -11.25
N GLN A 29 8.67 0.83 -11.58
CA GLN A 29 8.52 0.31 -12.94
C GLN A 29 7.06 0.33 -13.41
N ALA A 30 6.10 -0.03 -12.53
CA ALA A 30 4.66 0.07 -12.82
C ALA A 30 4.31 1.49 -13.27
N LEU A 31 4.67 2.45 -12.43
CA LEU A 31 4.29 3.83 -12.62
C LEU A 31 4.87 4.40 -13.92
N LYS A 32 6.05 3.95 -14.36
CA LYS A 32 6.66 4.35 -15.64
C LYS A 32 5.89 3.84 -16.87
N VAL A 33 5.35 2.62 -16.80
CA VAL A 33 4.66 1.96 -17.93
C VAL A 33 3.18 2.31 -17.98
N PHE A 34 2.56 2.55 -16.82
CA PHE A 34 1.14 2.88 -16.74
C PHE A 34 0.82 4.22 -17.40
N SER A 35 -0.27 4.22 -18.19
CA SER A 35 -0.90 5.45 -18.63
C SER A 35 -1.44 6.23 -17.43
N GLU A 36 -1.63 7.54 -17.59
CA GLU A 36 -2.11 8.43 -16.52
C GLU A 36 -3.39 7.94 -15.80
N PRO A 37 -4.45 7.48 -16.49
CA PRO A 37 -5.63 6.94 -15.82
C PRO A 37 -5.33 5.72 -14.95
N VAL A 38 -4.53 4.77 -15.48
CA VAL A 38 -4.15 3.56 -14.74
C VAL A 38 -3.28 3.90 -13.54
N ARG A 39 -2.32 4.81 -13.71
CA ARG A 39 -1.46 5.31 -12.64
C ARG A 39 -2.29 5.96 -11.52
N THR A 40 -3.26 6.80 -11.89
CA THR A 40 -4.14 7.48 -10.93
C THR A 40 -4.95 6.47 -10.12
N VAL A 41 -5.56 5.48 -10.77
CA VAL A 41 -6.29 4.40 -10.07
C VAL A 41 -5.35 3.60 -9.17
N PHE A 42 -4.20 3.18 -9.70
CA PHE A 42 -3.21 2.39 -8.97
C PHE A 42 -2.77 3.06 -7.67
N LEU A 43 -2.44 4.36 -7.71
CA LEU A 43 -2.02 5.13 -6.53
C LEU A 43 -3.17 5.37 -5.53
N THR A 44 -4.42 5.25 -5.98
CA THR A 44 -5.60 5.48 -5.14
C THR A 44 -6.04 4.22 -4.38
N ILE A 45 -5.82 3.02 -4.94
CA ILE A 45 -6.24 1.74 -4.34
C ILE A 45 -5.78 1.59 -2.88
N PRO A 46 -4.50 1.84 -2.50
CA PRO A 46 -4.07 1.66 -1.11
C PRO A 46 -4.82 2.59 -0.16
N ARG A 47 -5.18 3.80 -0.59
CA ARG A 47 -5.96 4.76 0.20
C ARG A 47 -7.40 4.28 0.41
N LEU A 48 -8.02 3.68 -0.62
CA LEU A 48 -9.36 3.08 -0.52
C LEU A 48 -9.37 1.85 0.40
N LEU A 49 -8.33 1.01 0.37
CA LEU A 49 -8.22 -0.12 1.31
C LEU A 49 -7.88 0.33 2.73
N HIS A 50 -7.29 1.51 2.88
CA HIS A 50 -6.94 2.07 4.17
C HIS A 50 -8.15 2.66 4.91
N VAL A 51 -9.28 2.91 4.24
CA VAL A 51 -10.48 3.51 4.85
C VAL A 51 -11.74 2.75 4.45
N ASN A 52 -12.71 2.62 5.34
CA ASN A 52 -14.05 2.18 4.98
C ASN A 52 -15.00 3.39 5.05
N GLN A 53 -15.16 4.11 3.93
CA GLN A 53 -15.91 5.37 3.89
C GLN A 53 -17.06 5.30 2.86
N LYS A 54 -18.28 5.60 3.32
CA LYS A 54 -19.48 5.59 2.48
C LYS A 54 -19.32 6.53 1.28
N GLY A 55 -19.74 6.07 0.11
CA GLY A 55 -19.64 6.81 -1.16
C GLY A 55 -18.34 6.56 -1.93
N LEU A 56 -17.35 5.89 -1.34
CA LEU A 56 -16.15 5.45 -2.04
C LEU A 56 -16.27 3.99 -2.51
N PRO A 57 -15.59 3.59 -3.59
CA PRO A 57 -15.53 2.21 -4.02
C PRO A 57 -14.96 1.30 -2.92
N GLY A 58 -15.55 0.11 -2.79
CA GLY A 58 -15.13 -0.87 -1.78
C GLY A 58 -15.71 -0.63 -0.38
N TYR A 59 -16.59 0.37 -0.19
CA TYR A 59 -17.31 0.54 1.06
C TYR A 59 -18.18 -0.69 1.39
N VAL A 60 -18.10 -1.15 2.64
CA VAL A 60 -18.93 -2.22 3.19
C VAL A 60 -19.58 -1.71 4.48
N GLU A 61 -20.88 -1.97 4.64
CA GLU A 61 -21.62 -1.57 5.84
C GLU A 61 -21.14 -2.33 7.10
N GLY A 62 -21.21 -1.68 8.26
CA GLY A 62 -20.72 -2.23 9.53
C GLY A 62 -19.25 -1.86 9.81
N ASP A 63 -18.51 -2.80 10.41
CA ASP A 63 -17.10 -2.64 10.80
C ASP A 63 -16.20 -3.66 10.08
N PRO A 64 -16.05 -3.53 8.74
CA PRO A 64 -15.21 -4.44 7.98
C PRO A 64 -13.72 -4.22 8.32
N PRO A 65 -12.89 -5.27 8.21
CA PRO A 65 -11.45 -5.13 8.35
C PRO A 65 -10.91 -4.18 7.27
N CYS A 66 -10.40 -3.02 7.69
CA CYS A 66 -9.75 -2.05 6.81
C CYS A 66 -8.49 -1.48 7.48
N GLY A 67 -7.77 -0.65 6.75
CA GLY A 67 -6.53 -0.07 7.25
C GLY A 67 -5.32 -0.95 6.98
N ILE A 68 -4.32 -0.37 6.33
CA ILE A 68 -3.04 -1.00 6.04
C ILE A 68 -2.02 -0.62 7.11
N TYR A 69 -1.37 -1.63 7.70
CA TYR A 69 -0.37 -1.44 8.74
C TYR A 69 0.81 -0.60 8.23
N ASN A 70 1.21 0.42 9.01
CA ASN A 70 2.27 1.39 8.66
C ASN A 70 2.13 2.06 7.29
N TYR A 71 0.92 2.13 6.74
CA TYR A 71 0.70 2.87 5.49
C TYR A 71 0.68 4.37 5.74
N THR A 72 1.51 5.09 5.00
CA THR A 72 1.56 6.56 4.97
C THR A 72 1.10 7.03 3.60
N ILE A 73 0.19 8.00 3.58
CA ILE A 73 -0.29 8.61 2.34
C ILE A 73 0.79 9.59 1.86
N ASP A 74 1.38 9.31 0.70
CA ASP A 74 2.26 10.27 0.02
C ASP A 74 1.46 11.28 -0.81
N ARG A 75 2.15 12.30 -1.32
CA ARG A 75 1.54 13.40 -2.08
C ARG A 75 0.88 12.94 -3.38
N GLN A 76 1.46 11.95 -4.07
CA GLN A 76 0.91 11.46 -5.34
C GLN A 76 -0.37 10.67 -5.09
N ALA A 77 -0.37 9.76 -4.11
CA ALA A 77 -1.55 9.03 -3.68
C ALA A 77 -2.66 9.97 -3.16
N GLN A 78 -2.29 11.04 -2.46
CA GLN A 78 -3.24 12.07 -2.05
C GLN A 78 -3.91 12.71 -3.27
N PHE A 79 -3.12 13.26 -4.19
CA PHE A 79 -3.62 13.96 -5.38
C PHE A 79 -4.44 13.03 -6.29
N SER A 80 -4.00 11.78 -6.49
CA SER A 80 -4.74 10.81 -7.29
C SER A 80 -6.11 10.50 -6.71
N GLY A 81 -6.22 10.37 -5.37
CA GLY A 81 -7.50 10.15 -4.71
C GLY A 81 -8.45 11.35 -4.86
N GLU A 82 -7.94 12.56 -4.67
CA GLU A 82 -8.72 13.80 -4.83
C GLU A 82 -9.16 14.02 -6.29
N ARG A 83 -8.32 13.62 -7.25
CA ARG A 83 -8.65 13.68 -8.69
C ARG A 83 -9.78 12.72 -9.07
N LEU A 84 -9.80 11.52 -8.50
CA LEU A 84 -10.84 10.51 -8.79
C LEU A 84 -12.14 10.75 -8.04
N PHE A 85 -12.06 11.32 -6.84
CA PHE A 85 -13.21 11.53 -5.96
C PHE A 85 -13.23 12.97 -5.43
N PRO A 86 -13.41 13.98 -6.31
CA PRO A 86 -13.31 15.39 -5.94
C PRO A 86 -14.35 15.83 -4.90
N ASP A 87 -15.51 15.18 -4.89
CA ASP A 87 -16.60 15.45 -3.94
C ASP A 87 -16.43 14.74 -2.59
N HIS A 88 -15.34 13.98 -2.41
CA HIS A 88 -15.09 13.20 -1.21
C HIS A 88 -13.77 13.58 -0.55
N VAL A 89 -13.84 13.96 0.72
CA VAL A 89 -12.64 14.04 1.57
C VAL A 89 -12.37 12.66 2.16
N ILE A 90 -11.40 11.95 1.59
CA ILE A 90 -11.02 10.59 2.02
C ILE A 90 -10.19 10.68 3.31
N ARG A 91 -10.77 10.34 4.47
CA ARG A 91 -10.14 10.46 5.79
C ARG A 91 -10.07 9.12 6.51
N ARG A 92 -8.93 8.86 7.16
CA ARG A 92 -8.75 7.73 8.08
C ARG A 92 -9.49 8.02 9.39
N ALA A 93 -10.16 7.02 9.96
CA ALA A 93 -10.68 7.11 11.33
C ALA A 93 -9.53 7.16 12.35
N GLU A 94 -9.63 8.02 13.37
CA GLU A 94 -8.57 8.21 14.38
C GLU A 94 -8.22 6.91 15.12
N ASN A 95 -9.24 6.12 15.46
CA ASN A 95 -9.10 4.86 16.20
C ASN A 95 -9.03 3.62 15.29
N LEU A 96 -8.70 3.80 14.00
CA LEU A 96 -8.58 2.69 13.06
C LEU A 96 -7.47 1.73 13.51
N LYS A 97 -7.85 0.47 13.78
CA LYS A 97 -6.94 -0.65 13.98
C LYS A 97 -6.67 -1.31 12.62
N PRO A 98 -5.45 -1.17 12.04
CA PRO A 98 -5.17 -1.70 10.72
C PRO A 98 -5.31 -3.22 10.70
N ALA A 99 -6.18 -3.73 9.84
CA ALA A 99 -6.39 -5.17 9.67
C ALA A 99 -5.54 -5.78 8.54
N ILE A 100 -5.08 -4.95 7.58
CA ILE A 100 -4.30 -5.40 6.43
C ILE A 100 -2.80 -5.31 6.79
N GLN A 101 -2.16 -6.47 6.92
CA GLN A 101 -0.74 -6.54 7.29
C GLN A 101 0.21 -6.08 6.18
N SER A 102 -0.14 -6.34 4.92
CA SER A 102 0.70 -6.02 3.76
C SER A 102 -0.13 -5.95 2.49
N LEU A 103 0.24 -5.02 1.61
CA LEU A 103 -0.27 -4.91 0.24
C LEU A 103 0.93 -5.03 -0.71
N MET A 104 0.85 -5.94 -1.68
CA MET A 104 1.95 -6.25 -2.58
C MET A 104 1.50 -6.24 -4.03
N LEU A 105 2.33 -5.67 -4.90
CA LEU A 105 2.11 -5.75 -6.33
C LEU A 105 2.57 -7.13 -6.83
N VAL A 106 1.60 -7.95 -7.23
CA VAL A 106 1.83 -9.29 -7.79
C VAL A 106 1.86 -9.22 -9.32
N GLY A 107 2.64 -10.11 -9.95
CA GLY A 107 2.80 -10.17 -11.40
C GLY A 107 4.15 -9.66 -11.89
N SER A 108 4.43 -9.96 -13.17
CA SER A 108 5.59 -9.47 -13.91
C SER A 108 5.20 -8.17 -14.62
N MET A 109 5.98 -7.13 -14.39
CA MET A 109 6.07 -6.01 -15.31
C MET A 109 7.47 -6.14 -15.88
N GLY A 110 7.55 -6.26 -17.21
CA GLY A 110 8.74 -6.77 -17.92
C GLY A 110 10.08 -6.30 -17.35
N SER A 111 11.03 -7.23 -17.29
CA SER A 111 12.41 -7.02 -16.82
C SER A 111 13.13 -5.92 -17.57
#